data_AF-A0A8J2P8W1-F1
#
_entry.id   AF-A0A8J2P8W1-F1
#
_cell.length_a   1.000
_cell.length_b   1.000
_cell.length_c   1.000
_cell.angle_alpha   90.00
_cell.angle_beta   90.00
_cell.angle_gamma   90.00
#
_symmetry.space_group_name_H-M   'P 1'
#
loop_
_entity.id
_entity.type
_entity.pdbx_description
1 polymer ?
#
loop_
_entity_poly.entity_id
_entity_poly.type
_entity_poly.pdbx_seq_one_letter_code
_entity_poly.pdbx_strand_id
1 'polypeptide(L)'
;GGGCSKDGNYYAGNRYLPPQEPSIGLLFDQRGTLAGFQAIYDVENLALGSNHTYCNTLKRYKNYYDYLKQPMINIETFGDRPKFVLTAYFYPPTKICSSIRDPNLVHERGFGKNIYFQNGPTPEELVTAPRTRSEAAAKNWDNNQCLPLNGYHNFKDSAHWDEKNCSENVPNWLFYDENRRLSGFGFSLPGCDPSPRFQHPPGFIVQYVSGSSCARRIADTVKFSNINVYLVPVKDTLDDCLIDVFGMRFRIERICNLAGPLASFCQLIFH
;
A
#
# COMPACT_ATOMS: atom_id res chain seq x y z
N GLY A 1 -9.54 -0.89 26.78
CA GLY A 1 -8.78 -2.09 26.43
C GLY A 1 -9.69 -3.03 25.68
N GLY A 2 -9.55 -3.11 24.37
CA GLY A 2 -10.26 -4.07 23.52
C GLY A 2 -9.44 -5.36 23.43
N GLY A 3 -10.11 -6.52 23.46
CA GLY A 3 -9.46 -7.80 23.26
C GLY A 3 -8.79 -7.85 21.89
N CYS A 4 -7.54 -8.30 21.86
CA CYS A 4 -6.80 -8.45 20.61
C CYS A 4 -7.52 -9.51 19.76
N SER A 5 -8.06 -9.07 18.63
CA SER A 5 -8.81 -9.88 17.68
C SER A 5 -8.00 -11.12 17.28
N LYS A 6 -8.45 -12.31 17.73
CA LYS A 6 -7.88 -13.61 17.35
C LYS A 6 -8.91 -14.60 16.83
N ASP A 7 -10.19 -14.42 17.14
CA ASP A 7 -11.22 -15.41 16.83
C ASP A 7 -12.30 -14.79 15.92
N GLY A 8 -12.40 -15.29 14.69
CA GLY A 8 -13.48 -14.98 13.74
C GLY A 8 -13.35 -13.66 12.94
N ASN A 9 -12.20 -12.98 13.01
CA ASN A 9 -12.01 -11.66 12.43
C ASN A 9 -11.05 -11.67 11.23
N TYR A 10 -11.30 -10.78 10.27
CA TYR A 10 -10.51 -10.61 9.04
C TYR A 10 -9.05 -10.18 9.27
N TYR A 11 -8.63 -9.78 10.47
CA TYR A 11 -7.28 -9.28 10.72
C TYR A 11 -6.81 -9.50 12.17
N ALA A 12 -5.49 -9.45 12.39
CA ALA A 12 -4.87 -9.58 13.70
C ALA A 12 -4.49 -8.21 14.30
N GLY A 13 -4.87 -7.97 15.55
CA GLY A 13 -4.48 -6.78 16.31
C GLY A 13 -5.64 -5.91 16.81
N ASN A 14 -5.28 -4.90 17.60
CA ASN A 14 -6.17 -3.84 18.04
C ASN A 14 -6.21 -2.75 16.97
N ARG A 15 -7.34 -2.60 16.29
CA ARG A 15 -7.50 -1.59 15.24
C ARG A 15 -7.82 -0.22 15.83
N TYR A 16 -7.12 0.79 15.35
CA TYR A 16 -7.43 2.20 15.52
C TYR A 16 -7.76 2.81 14.17
N LEU A 17 -8.91 3.48 14.11
CA LEU A 17 -9.37 4.24 12.95
C LEU A 17 -9.29 5.72 13.33
N PRO A 18 -8.39 6.51 12.72
CA PRO A 18 -8.32 7.92 13.04
C PRO A 18 -9.66 8.60 12.64
N PRO A 19 -10.34 9.33 13.54
CA PRO A 19 -11.69 9.83 13.28
C PRO A 19 -11.83 10.74 12.05
N GLN A 20 -10.76 11.46 11.70
CA GLN A 20 -10.72 12.39 10.57
C GLN A 20 -10.17 11.75 9.29
N GLU A 21 -9.70 10.50 9.35
CA GLU A 21 -9.01 9.82 8.25
C GLU A 21 -9.50 8.37 8.12
N PRO A 22 -10.77 8.16 7.72
CA PRO A 22 -11.38 6.83 7.66
C PRO A 22 -10.79 5.92 6.57
N SER A 23 -9.90 6.45 5.72
CA SER A 23 -9.23 5.71 4.64
C SER A 23 -8.05 4.88 5.10
N ILE A 24 -7.68 4.99 6.38
CA ILE A 24 -6.56 4.25 6.95
C ILE A 24 -6.95 3.62 8.30
N GLY A 25 -6.40 2.45 8.55
CA GLY A 25 -6.45 1.78 9.85
C GLY A 25 -5.04 1.48 10.33
N LEU A 26 -4.80 1.65 11.62
CA LEU A 26 -3.56 1.24 12.27
C LEU A 26 -3.85 0.03 13.15
N LEU A 27 -3.03 -1.00 13.04
CA LEU A 27 -3.14 -2.21 13.85
C LEU A 27 -2.06 -2.18 14.92
N PHE A 28 -2.46 -2.41 16.17
CA PHE A 28 -1.57 -2.42 17.32
C PHE A 28 -1.56 -3.78 18.00
N ASP A 29 -0.44 -4.14 18.63
CA ASP A 29 -0.40 -5.30 19.51
C ASP A 29 -1.07 -5.00 20.88
N GLN A 30 -1.01 -5.98 21.79
CA GLN A 30 -1.59 -5.87 23.13
C GLN A 30 -1.00 -4.74 23.99
N ARG A 31 0.20 -4.24 23.67
CA ARG A 31 0.84 -3.13 24.38
C ARG A 31 0.72 -1.79 23.67
N GLY A 32 -0.06 -1.73 22.58
CA GLY A 32 -0.23 -0.48 21.82
C GLY A 32 0.97 -0.18 20.91
N THR A 33 1.80 -1.16 20.58
CA THR A 33 2.88 -0.97 19.60
C THR A 33 2.36 -1.23 18.19
N LEU A 34 2.69 -0.36 17.23
CA LEU A 34 2.26 -0.49 15.84
C LEU A 34 2.72 -1.84 15.25
N ALA A 35 1.78 -2.57 14.68
CA ALA A 35 1.94 -3.94 14.19
C ALA A 35 1.49 -4.11 12.74
N GLY A 36 0.69 -3.18 12.22
CA GLY A 36 0.23 -3.20 10.84
C GLY A 36 -0.50 -1.93 10.43
N PHE A 37 -0.88 -1.91 9.16
CA PHE A 37 -1.54 -0.82 8.46
C PHE A 37 -2.63 -1.39 7.56
N GLN A 38 -3.72 -0.65 7.45
CA GLN A 38 -4.83 -0.96 6.56
C GLN A 38 -5.10 0.23 5.64
N ALA A 39 -5.23 -0.05 4.34
CA ALA A 39 -5.84 0.87 3.39
C ALA A 39 -7.32 0.52 3.27
N ILE A 40 -8.18 1.51 3.48
CA ILE A 40 -9.64 1.34 3.55
C ILE A 40 -10.25 2.18 2.44
N TYR A 41 -10.91 1.52 1.50
CA TYR A 41 -11.54 2.15 0.35
C TYR A 41 -13.05 2.06 0.43
N ASP A 42 -13.74 3.14 0.08
CA ASP A 42 -15.19 3.10 -0.05
C ASP A 42 -15.62 2.34 -1.30
N VAL A 43 -16.38 1.26 -1.13
CA VAL A 43 -16.86 0.43 -2.24
C VAL A 43 -17.73 1.24 -3.21
N GLU A 44 -18.52 2.20 -2.72
CA GLU A 44 -19.37 3.02 -3.59
C GLU A 44 -18.52 3.93 -4.48
N ASN A 45 -17.44 4.49 -3.93
CA ASN A 45 -16.54 5.37 -4.68
C ASN A 45 -15.74 4.60 -5.75
N LEU A 46 -15.36 3.35 -5.46
CA LEU A 46 -14.60 2.53 -6.40
C LEU A 46 -15.47 1.78 -7.43
N ALA A 47 -16.60 1.20 -7.01
CA ALA A 47 -17.39 0.29 -7.82
C ALA A 47 -18.56 0.95 -8.57
N LEU A 48 -19.07 2.09 -8.07
CA LEU A 48 -20.27 2.74 -8.64
C LEU A 48 -19.95 4.03 -9.40
N GLY A 49 -18.70 4.50 -9.32
CA GLY A 49 -18.28 5.79 -9.83
C GLY A 49 -18.90 6.91 -9.00
N SER A 50 -18.09 7.56 -8.17
CA SER A 50 -18.57 8.69 -7.38
C SER A 50 -19.10 9.80 -8.30
N ASN A 51 -20.22 10.45 -7.93
CA ASN A 51 -20.70 11.66 -8.60
C ASN A 51 -19.91 12.90 -8.11
N HIS A 52 -18.61 12.72 -7.92
CA HIS A 52 -17.72 13.71 -7.34
C HIS A 52 -17.04 14.46 -8.49
N THR A 53 -17.06 15.80 -8.46
CA THR A 53 -16.56 16.67 -9.54
C THR A 53 -15.11 16.36 -9.94
N TYR A 54 -14.30 15.90 -8.96
CA TYR A 54 -12.91 15.47 -9.16
C TYR A 54 -12.78 14.07 -9.79
N CYS A 55 -13.73 13.20 -9.50
CA CYS A 55 -13.75 11.79 -9.90
C CYS A 55 -14.86 11.56 -10.93
N ASN A 56 -14.92 12.35 -12.00
CA ASN A 56 -15.83 12.16 -13.14
C ASN A 56 -15.50 10.83 -13.87
N THR A 57 -15.64 9.71 -13.18
CA THR A 57 -15.45 8.36 -13.68
C THR A 57 -16.70 7.97 -14.44
N LEU A 58 -16.53 7.43 -15.63
CA LEU A 58 -17.65 6.97 -16.44
C LEU A 58 -18.33 5.80 -15.70
N LYS A 59 -19.62 5.94 -15.35
CA LYS A 59 -20.50 4.90 -14.74
C LYS A 59 -20.52 3.56 -15.51
N ARG A 60 -19.89 3.49 -16.68
CA ARG A 60 -19.97 2.40 -17.66
C ARG A 60 -18.99 1.24 -17.41
N TYR A 61 -18.12 1.31 -16.40
CA TYR A 61 -16.98 0.37 -16.25
C TYR A 61 -17.11 -0.61 -15.07
N LYS A 62 -18.34 -0.94 -14.66
CA LYS A 62 -18.66 -1.89 -13.56
C LYS A 62 -18.05 -3.30 -13.72
N ASN A 63 -17.45 -3.64 -14.87
CA ASN A 63 -17.06 -5.01 -15.24
C ASN A 63 -15.56 -5.21 -15.59
N TYR A 64 -14.68 -4.22 -15.37
CA TYR A 64 -13.26 -4.37 -15.78
C TYR A 64 -12.38 -5.05 -14.72
N TYR A 65 -12.70 -4.85 -13.43
CA TYR A 65 -11.94 -5.41 -12.33
C TYR A 65 -12.87 -6.16 -11.38
N ASP A 66 -12.57 -7.43 -11.17
CA ASP A 66 -13.30 -8.28 -10.27
C ASP A 66 -12.65 -8.23 -8.89
N TYR A 67 -13.02 -7.23 -8.08
CA TYR A 67 -12.51 -7.06 -6.73
C TYR A 67 -12.69 -8.33 -5.87
N LEU A 68 -13.74 -9.12 -6.15
CA LEU A 68 -14.03 -10.35 -5.39
C LEU A 68 -13.08 -11.50 -5.71
N LYS A 69 -12.38 -11.45 -6.85
CA LYS A 69 -11.33 -12.42 -7.19
C LYS A 69 -9.98 -12.12 -6.54
N GLN A 70 -9.84 -10.98 -5.87
CA GLN A 70 -8.58 -10.55 -5.29
C GLN A 70 -8.48 -11.02 -3.83
N PRO A 71 -7.63 -12.03 -3.52
CA PRO A 71 -7.54 -12.58 -2.17
C PRO A 71 -7.04 -11.57 -1.13
N MET A 72 -6.34 -10.50 -1.55
CA MET A 72 -5.89 -9.44 -0.63
C MET A 72 -6.99 -8.46 -0.19
N ILE A 73 -8.16 -8.49 -0.85
CA ILE A 73 -9.27 -7.59 -0.55
C ILE A 73 -10.21 -8.28 0.44
N ASN A 74 -10.27 -7.76 1.66
CA ASN A 74 -11.33 -8.11 2.60
C ASN A 74 -12.48 -7.12 2.46
N ILE A 75 -13.71 -7.61 2.56
CA ILE A 75 -14.90 -6.75 2.63
C ILE A 75 -15.34 -6.68 4.08
N GLU A 76 -15.29 -5.47 4.61
CA GLU A 76 -15.74 -5.17 5.97
C GLU A 76 -16.84 -4.11 5.93
N THR A 77 -17.70 -4.12 6.95
CA THR A 77 -18.79 -3.15 7.09
C THR A 77 -18.46 -2.15 8.19
N PHE A 78 -18.45 -0.86 7.84
CA PHE A 78 -18.20 0.25 8.76
C PHE A 78 -19.50 1.07 8.88
N GLY A 79 -20.24 0.89 9.97
CA GLY A 79 -21.63 1.38 10.07
C GLY A 79 -22.52 0.62 9.09
N ASP A 80 -23.15 1.32 8.15
CA ASP A 80 -23.98 0.72 7.10
C ASP A 80 -23.27 0.68 5.73
N ARG A 81 -21.97 0.97 5.67
CA ARG A 81 -21.23 1.07 4.41
C ARG A 81 -20.20 -0.05 4.25
N PRO A 82 -20.23 -0.79 3.13
CA PRO A 82 -19.18 -1.75 2.81
C PRO A 82 -17.89 -1.02 2.42
N LYS A 83 -16.76 -1.55 2.88
CA LYS A 83 -15.41 -1.07 2.60
C LYS A 83 -14.54 -2.21 2.08
N PHE A 84 -13.70 -1.91 1.11
CA PHE A 84 -12.58 -2.78 0.75
C PHE A 84 -11.41 -2.47 1.67
N VAL A 85 -10.85 -3.49 2.31
CA VAL A 85 -9.75 -3.37 3.28
C VAL A 85 -8.58 -4.22 2.81
N LEU A 86 -7.45 -3.57 2.55
CA LEU A 86 -6.17 -4.23 2.30
C LEU A 86 -5.27 -4.06 3.52
N THR A 87 -4.66 -5.16 3.97
CA THR A 87 -3.90 -5.18 5.23
C THR A 87 -2.43 -5.54 4.97
N ALA A 88 -1.53 -4.74 5.52
CA ALA A 88 -0.11 -5.04 5.63
C ALA A 88 0.27 -5.12 7.11
N TYR A 89 1.05 -6.14 7.48
CA TYR A 89 1.60 -6.30 8.81
C TYR A 89 3.10 -6.06 8.81
N PHE A 90 3.57 -5.39 9.86
CA PHE A 90 4.99 -5.12 10.14
C PHE A 90 5.58 -6.15 11.10
N TYR A 91 4.70 -6.93 11.71
CA TYR A 91 5.04 -7.98 12.66
C TYR A 91 4.20 -9.22 12.36
N PRO A 92 4.70 -10.45 12.57
CA PRO A 92 3.96 -11.66 12.22
C PRO A 92 2.57 -11.70 12.89
N PRO A 93 1.47 -11.81 12.12
CA PRO A 93 0.10 -11.76 12.66
C PRO A 93 -0.17 -12.73 13.81
N THR A 94 0.36 -13.94 13.70
CA THR A 94 0.28 -15.01 14.72
C THR A 94 0.88 -14.61 16.07
N LYS A 95 1.72 -13.56 16.10
CA LYS A 95 2.38 -13.03 17.30
C LYS A 95 1.79 -11.71 17.79
N ILE A 96 1.01 -10.98 16.98
CA ILE A 96 0.48 -9.64 17.34
C ILE A 96 -0.34 -9.70 18.62
N CYS A 97 -1.13 -10.76 18.78
CA CYS A 97 -2.05 -10.92 19.91
C CYS A 97 -1.57 -11.91 20.99
N SER A 98 -0.33 -12.40 20.94
CA SER A 98 0.24 -13.33 21.93
C SER A 98 1.58 -12.87 22.47
N SER A 99 2.37 -12.17 21.65
CA SER A 99 3.68 -11.71 22.06
C SER A 99 3.61 -10.29 22.61
N ILE A 100 4.47 -10.05 23.58
CA ILE A 100 4.67 -8.76 24.19
C ILE A 100 5.94 -8.18 23.57
N ARG A 101 5.80 -7.17 22.71
CA ARG A 101 6.94 -6.37 22.27
C ARG A 101 7.23 -5.29 23.31
N ASP A 102 8.52 -5.02 23.53
CA ASP A 102 8.96 -3.90 24.34
C ASP A 102 8.91 -2.62 23.46
N PRO A 103 8.07 -1.62 23.80
CA PRO A 103 7.99 -0.37 23.04
C PRO A 103 9.35 0.36 22.93
N ASN A 104 10.23 0.21 23.92
CA ASN A 104 11.56 0.83 23.88
C ASN A 104 12.44 0.18 22.81
N LEU A 105 12.41 -1.15 22.72
CA LEU A 105 13.14 -1.88 21.67
C LEU A 105 12.57 -1.60 20.29
N VAL A 106 11.28 -1.30 20.17
CA VAL A 106 10.67 -0.91 18.89
C VAL A 106 11.14 0.47 18.44
N HIS A 107 11.34 1.40 19.38
CA HIS A 107 11.93 2.69 19.07
C HIS A 107 13.37 2.57 18.56
N GLU A 108 14.15 1.67 19.18
CA GLU A 108 15.55 1.44 18.81
C GLU A 108 15.73 0.59 17.54
N ARG A 109 14.87 -0.41 17.33
CA ARG A 109 15.05 -1.46 16.29
C ARG A 109 13.94 -1.49 15.25
N GLY A 110 13.03 -0.52 15.27
CA GLY A 110 11.88 -0.47 14.38
C GLY A 110 10.78 -1.51 14.69
N PHE A 111 9.75 -1.52 13.86
CA PHE A 111 8.52 -2.30 14.10
C PHE A 111 8.62 -3.77 13.71
N GLY A 112 9.64 -4.12 12.93
CA GLY A 112 9.92 -5.48 12.46
C GLY A 112 10.85 -5.49 11.25
N LYS A 113 11.15 -6.69 10.74
CA LYS A 113 12.13 -6.90 9.65
C LYS A 113 11.50 -7.17 8.28
N ASN A 114 10.20 -7.44 8.24
CA ASN A 114 9.48 -7.88 7.05
C ASN A 114 8.14 -7.14 6.96
N ILE A 115 7.61 -7.06 5.75
CA ILE A 115 6.22 -6.67 5.48
C ILE A 115 5.46 -7.90 5.04
N TYR A 116 4.28 -8.14 5.61
CA TYR A 116 3.39 -9.24 5.26
C TYR A 116 2.08 -8.67 4.74
N PHE A 117 1.74 -8.92 3.49
CA PHE A 117 0.42 -8.59 2.96
C PHE A 117 -0.53 -9.73 3.27
N GLN A 118 -1.70 -9.39 3.81
CA GLN A 118 -2.77 -10.36 3.92
C GLN A 118 -3.28 -10.73 2.54
N ASN A 119 -3.42 -12.02 2.28
CA ASN A 119 -3.75 -12.60 0.99
C ASN A 119 -4.77 -13.74 1.16
N GLY A 120 -5.84 -13.44 1.88
CA GLY A 120 -6.96 -14.32 2.15
C GLY A 120 -7.88 -13.70 3.21
N PRO A 121 -9.00 -14.38 3.52
CA PRO A 121 -9.95 -13.94 4.54
C PRO A 121 -9.36 -13.95 5.95
N THR A 122 -8.23 -14.65 6.16
CA THR A 122 -7.60 -14.82 7.48
C THR A 122 -6.23 -14.14 7.56
N PRO A 123 -5.80 -13.68 8.75
CA PRO A 123 -4.48 -13.07 8.95
C PRO A 123 -3.30 -14.07 8.83
N GLU A 124 -3.56 -15.38 8.72
CA GLU A 124 -2.54 -16.41 8.51
C GLU A 124 -2.13 -16.57 7.05
N GLU A 125 -3.00 -16.18 6.11
CA GLU A 125 -2.74 -16.25 4.68
C GLU A 125 -1.97 -15.02 4.23
N LEU A 126 -0.66 -15.18 4.00
CA LEU A 126 0.26 -14.06 3.83
C LEU A 126 1.13 -14.16 2.57
N VAL A 127 1.34 -13.01 1.92
CA VAL A 127 2.41 -12.80 0.95
C VAL A 127 3.48 -11.93 1.60
N THR A 128 4.71 -12.45 1.73
CA THR A 128 5.82 -11.68 2.33
C THR A 128 6.48 -10.81 1.27
N ALA A 129 6.64 -9.52 1.55
CA ALA A 129 7.38 -8.60 0.70
C ALA A 129 8.87 -8.99 0.65
N PRO A 130 9.45 -9.20 -0.54
CA PRO A 130 10.89 -9.35 -0.70
C PRO A 130 11.62 -8.09 -0.19
N ARG A 131 12.77 -8.28 0.47
CA ARG A 131 13.52 -7.18 1.10
C ARG A 131 14.48 -6.52 0.13
N THR A 132 14.84 -7.23 -0.92
CA THR A 132 15.73 -6.75 -1.97
C THR A 132 15.09 -6.90 -3.33
N ARG A 133 15.49 -6.06 -4.28
CA ARG A 133 14.94 -6.11 -5.62
C ARG A 133 15.29 -7.40 -6.37
N SER A 134 16.42 -8.02 -6.06
CA SER A 134 16.81 -9.32 -6.61
C SER A 134 15.91 -10.45 -6.10
N GLU A 135 15.61 -10.47 -4.80
CA GLU A 135 14.60 -11.39 -4.24
C GLU A 135 13.22 -11.15 -4.85
N ALA A 136 12.90 -9.89 -5.17
CA ALA A 136 11.65 -9.52 -5.80
C ALA A 136 11.52 -10.14 -7.19
N ALA A 137 12.53 -9.97 -8.03
CA ALA A 137 12.58 -10.55 -9.37
C ALA A 137 12.44 -12.08 -9.32
N ALA A 138 13.10 -12.75 -8.36
CA ALA A 138 12.98 -14.21 -8.17
C ALA A 138 11.59 -14.68 -7.72
N LYS A 139 10.72 -13.77 -7.27
CA LYS A 139 9.35 -14.03 -6.81
C LYS A 139 8.28 -13.40 -7.74
N ASN A 140 8.66 -13.11 -8.98
CA ASN A 140 7.82 -12.48 -10.01
C ASN A 140 7.26 -11.11 -9.60
N TRP A 141 8.04 -10.34 -8.86
CA TRP A 141 7.81 -8.90 -8.75
C TRP A 141 8.64 -8.23 -9.83
N ASP A 142 7.99 -7.86 -10.93
CA ASP A 142 8.68 -7.41 -12.12
C ASP A 142 9.50 -6.16 -11.87
N ASN A 143 10.64 -6.06 -12.57
CA ASN A 143 11.55 -4.94 -12.43
C ASN A 143 11.05 -3.74 -13.24
N ASN A 144 10.01 -3.07 -12.74
CA ASN A 144 9.46 -1.91 -13.43
C ASN A 144 10.29 -0.63 -13.23
N GLN A 145 9.74 0.51 -13.64
CA GLN A 145 10.50 1.75 -13.77
C GLN A 145 10.77 2.44 -12.43
N CYS A 146 11.80 3.30 -12.46
CA CYS A 146 12.14 4.18 -11.36
C CYS A 146 11.42 5.51 -11.54
N LEU A 147 10.60 5.92 -10.57
CA LEU A 147 10.13 7.30 -10.53
C LEU A 147 11.07 8.12 -9.66
N PRO A 148 11.51 9.31 -10.12
CA PRO A 148 12.20 10.25 -9.26
C PRO A 148 11.47 10.44 -7.94
N LEU A 149 12.21 10.41 -6.83
CA LEU A 149 11.72 10.58 -5.45
C LEU A 149 10.86 9.44 -4.87
N ASN A 150 10.33 8.54 -5.70
CA ASN A 150 9.53 7.40 -5.24
C ASN A 150 10.28 6.05 -5.36
N GLY A 151 11.46 6.04 -5.99
CA GLY A 151 12.29 4.86 -6.15
C GLY A 151 11.82 3.91 -7.25
N TYR A 152 12.38 2.71 -7.24
CA TYR A 152 12.05 1.64 -8.18
C TYR A 152 10.74 0.98 -7.78
N HIS A 153 9.79 0.94 -8.72
CA HIS A 153 8.54 0.23 -8.54
C HIS A 153 8.71 -1.22 -8.99
N ASN A 154 8.19 -2.15 -8.20
CA ASN A 154 7.99 -3.53 -8.64
C ASN A 154 6.55 -3.95 -8.35
N PHE A 155 5.83 -4.32 -9.40
CA PHE A 155 4.48 -4.85 -9.35
C PHE A 155 4.52 -6.37 -9.52
N LYS A 156 3.65 -7.09 -8.81
CA LYS A 156 3.60 -8.54 -8.91
C LYS A 156 2.95 -8.96 -10.23
N ASP A 157 3.65 -9.79 -11.00
CA ASP A 157 3.21 -10.38 -12.28
C ASP A 157 2.66 -9.36 -13.31
N SER A 158 3.10 -8.09 -13.23
CA SER A 158 2.72 -6.99 -14.14
C SER A 158 3.03 -7.21 -15.62
N ALA A 159 4.06 -7.99 -15.94
CA ALA A 159 4.40 -8.35 -17.32
C ALA A 159 3.24 -9.06 -18.04
N HIS A 160 2.35 -9.73 -17.30
CA HIS A 160 1.21 -10.48 -17.84
C HIS A 160 -0.13 -9.73 -17.70
N TRP A 161 -0.14 -8.50 -17.17
CA TRP A 161 -1.40 -7.78 -16.95
C TRP A 161 -2.14 -7.48 -18.24
N ASP A 162 -1.42 -7.08 -19.31
CA ASP A 162 -2.03 -6.78 -20.60
C ASP A 162 -2.68 -8.02 -21.23
N GLU A 163 -2.06 -9.19 -21.10
CA GLU A 163 -2.60 -10.48 -21.55
C GLU A 163 -3.88 -10.85 -20.81
N LYS A 164 -3.94 -10.53 -19.51
CA LYS A 164 -5.10 -10.74 -18.64
C LYS A 164 -6.12 -9.60 -18.67
N ASN A 165 -5.90 -8.60 -19.54
CA ASN A 165 -6.71 -7.40 -19.64
C ASN A 165 -6.92 -6.70 -18.28
N CYS A 166 -5.90 -6.74 -17.40
CA CYS A 166 -5.93 -6.21 -16.04
C CYS A 166 -7.10 -6.72 -15.18
N SER A 167 -7.65 -7.90 -15.48
CA SER A 167 -8.73 -8.47 -14.65
C SER A 167 -8.22 -9.09 -13.33
N GLU A 168 -6.90 -9.33 -13.25
CA GLU A 168 -6.25 -10.04 -12.14
C GLU A 168 -5.07 -9.26 -11.52
N ASN A 169 -4.97 -7.93 -11.71
CA ASN A 169 -3.84 -7.18 -11.13
C ASN A 169 -3.85 -7.28 -9.60
N VAL A 170 -2.69 -7.65 -9.04
CA VAL A 170 -2.51 -7.72 -7.59
C VAL A 170 -2.50 -6.29 -7.03
N PRO A 171 -3.28 -5.99 -5.99
CA PRO A 171 -3.55 -4.61 -5.56
C PRO A 171 -2.40 -3.96 -4.77
N ASN A 172 -1.19 -4.50 -4.82
CA ASN A 172 -0.02 -3.97 -4.11
C ASN A 172 1.24 -3.91 -4.98
N TRP A 173 2.16 -3.02 -4.59
CA TRP A 173 3.50 -2.90 -5.18
C TRP A 173 4.51 -2.51 -4.12
N LEU A 174 5.78 -2.61 -4.49
CA LEU A 174 6.92 -2.37 -3.64
C LEU A 174 7.76 -1.23 -4.19
N PHE A 175 8.32 -0.43 -3.28
CA PHE A 175 9.34 0.58 -3.59
C PHE A 175 10.71 0.06 -3.16
N TYR A 176 11.70 0.26 -4.02
CA TYR A 176 13.10 0.04 -3.67
C TYR A 176 13.92 1.31 -3.84
N ASP A 177 14.87 1.53 -2.95
CA ASP A 177 15.81 2.64 -3.01
C ASP A 177 16.91 2.43 -4.09
N GLU A 178 17.83 3.39 -4.20
CA GLU A 178 19.00 3.30 -5.11
C GLU A 178 19.88 2.08 -4.81
N ASN A 179 19.93 1.65 -3.54
CA ASN A 179 20.66 0.47 -3.08
C ASN A 179 19.89 -0.83 -3.29
N ARG A 180 18.73 -0.79 -3.95
CA ARG A 180 17.87 -1.94 -4.25
C ARG A 180 17.28 -2.61 -3.00
N ARG A 181 17.17 -1.87 -1.88
CA ARG A 181 16.55 -2.31 -0.62
C ARG A 181 15.11 -1.81 -0.54
N LEU A 182 14.24 -2.61 0.06
CA LEU A 182 12.84 -2.28 0.25
C LEU A 182 12.73 -0.98 1.07
N SER A 183 12.14 0.05 0.48
CA SER A 183 11.96 1.38 1.09
C SER A 183 10.50 1.74 1.32
N GLY A 184 9.57 0.89 0.89
CA GLY A 184 8.15 1.09 1.07
C GLY A 184 7.29 0.13 0.27
N PHE A 185 5.98 0.33 0.37
CA PHE A 185 4.98 -0.39 -0.40
C PHE A 185 3.76 0.49 -0.65
N GLY A 186 2.87 0.06 -1.53
CA GLY A 186 1.59 0.73 -1.73
C GLY A 186 0.45 -0.23 -2.01
N PHE A 187 -0.77 0.32 -1.90
CA PHE A 187 -2.00 -0.35 -2.29
C PHE A 187 -2.77 0.47 -3.32
N SER A 188 -3.36 -0.20 -4.30
CA SER A 188 -4.08 0.41 -5.42
C SER A 188 -5.27 -0.44 -5.74
N LEU A 189 -6.40 0.22 -5.83
CA LEU A 189 -7.59 -0.33 -6.42
C LEU A 189 -8.02 0.58 -7.58
N PRO A 190 -8.49 -0.01 -8.70
CA PRO A 190 -9.22 0.75 -9.71
C PRO A 190 -10.36 1.53 -9.09
N GLY A 191 -10.69 2.69 -9.65
CA GLY A 191 -11.70 3.59 -9.11
C GLY A 191 -11.09 4.81 -8.43
N CYS A 192 -11.97 5.70 -7.98
CA CYS A 192 -11.61 7.02 -7.46
C CYS A 192 -12.23 7.25 -6.09
N ASP A 193 -11.46 7.01 -5.05
CA ASP A 193 -11.78 7.38 -3.68
C ASP A 193 -11.34 8.84 -3.44
N PRO A 194 -12.25 9.75 -3.05
CA PRO A 194 -11.99 11.19 -2.94
C PRO A 194 -11.15 11.56 -1.72
N SER A 195 -10.83 10.61 -0.83
CA SER A 195 -9.97 10.88 0.30
C SER A 195 -8.62 11.47 -0.14
N PRO A 196 -8.13 12.53 0.52
CA PRO A 196 -6.85 13.15 0.18
C PRO A 196 -5.65 12.21 0.42
N ARG A 197 -5.86 11.07 1.09
CA ARG A 197 -4.82 10.04 1.29
C ARG A 197 -4.56 9.22 0.03
N PHE A 198 -5.51 9.18 -0.90
CA PHE A 198 -5.33 8.47 -2.16
C PHE A 198 -4.83 9.40 -3.27
N GLN A 199 -3.75 9.00 -3.91
CA GLN A 199 -3.23 9.61 -5.12
C GLN A 199 -3.93 9.01 -6.34
N HIS A 200 -4.22 9.86 -7.32
CA HIS A 200 -4.86 9.48 -8.58
C HIS A 200 -3.92 9.80 -9.75
N PRO A 201 -2.85 9.02 -9.95
CA PRO A 201 -1.84 9.35 -10.95
C PRO A 201 -2.41 9.35 -12.37
N PRO A 202 -1.94 10.25 -13.26
CA PRO A 202 -2.28 10.20 -14.67
C PRO A 202 -1.90 8.86 -15.31
N GLY A 203 -2.66 8.40 -16.30
CA GLY A 203 -2.45 7.06 -16.88
C GLY A 203 -1.09 6.88 -17.56
N PHE A 204 -0.44 7.95 -18.05
CA PHE A 204 0.92 7.84 -18.58
C PHE A 204 1.96 7.52 -17.50
N ILE A 205 1.77 8.03 -16.27
CA ILE A 205 2.63 7.67 -15.12
C ILE A 205 2.38 6.21 -14.75
N VAL A 206 1.12 5.79 -14.69
CA VAL A 206 0.76 4.38 -14.42
C VAL A 206 1.37 3.44 -15.46
N GLN A 207 1.30 3.77 -16.74
CA GLN A 207 1.94 2.99 -17.81
C GLN A 207 3.44 2.91 -17.60
N TYR A 208 4.08 4.05 -17.30
CA TYR A 208 5.52 4.11 -17.10
C TYR A 208 5.94 3.20 -15.95
N VAL A 209 5.28 3.27 -14.79
CA VAL A 209 5.68 2.48 -13.63
C VAL A 209 5.26 1.03 -13.65
N SER A 210 4.17 0.68 -14.33
CA SER A 210 3.70 -0.72 -14.40
C SER A 210 4.17 -1.45 -15.65
N GLY A 211 4.57 -0.72 -16.70
CA GLY A 211 4.78 -1.27 -18.03
C GLY A 211 3.49 -1.68 -18.75
N SER A 212 2.30 -1.50 -18.16
CA SER A 212 1.03 -2.03 -18.67
C SER A 212 0.18 -0.97 -19.37
N SER A 213 -0.23 -1.28 -20.60
CA SER A 213 -1.18 -0.46 -21.36
C SER A 213 -2.61 -0.59 -20.85
N CYS A 214 -3.01 -1.74 -20.30
CA CYS A 214 -4.32 -1.91 -19.68
C CYS A 214 -4.43 -1.11 -18.38
N ALA A 215 -3.36 -1.06 -17.57
CA ALA A 215 -3.33 -0.25 -16.36
C ALA A 215 -3.49 1.24 -16.69
N ARG A 216 -2.85 1.71 -17.77
CA ARG A 216 -3.11 3.06 -18.30
C ARG A 216 -4.58 3.29 -18.63
N ARG A 217 -5.22 2.37 -19.35
CA ARG A 217 -6.64 2.50 -19.70
C ARG A 217 -7.51 2.58 -18.44
N ILE A 218 -7.24 1.77 -17.42
CA ILE A 218 -7.93 1.89 -16.12
C ILE A 218 -7.74 3.29 -15.54
N ALA A 219 -6.49 3.76 -15.43
CA ALA A 219 -6.18 5.07 -14.86
C ALA A 219 -6.84 6.24 -15.61
N ASP A 220 -6.88 6.17 -16.95
CA ASP A 220 -7.48 7.21 -17.78
C ASP A 220 -9.02 7.20 -17.72
N THR A 221 -9.64 6.03 -17.49
CA THR A 221 -11.11 5.87 -17.51
C THR A 221 -11.78 5.90 -16.14
N VAL A 222 -11.29 5.12 -15.18
CA VAL A 222 -11.87 4.97 -13.83
C VAL A 222 -10.94 5.42 -12.71
N LYS A 223 -9.69 5.80 -13.05
CA LYS A 223 -8.63 6.14 -12.08
C LYS A 223 -8.14 4.92 -11.30
N PHE A 224 -7.03 5.15 -10.61
CA PHE A 224 -6.54 4.28 -9.56
C PHE A 224 -6.46 5.10 -8.29
N SER A 225 -6.95 4.55 -7.19
CA SER A 225 -6.81 5.12 -5.86
C SER A 225 -5.60 4.50 -5.18
N ASN A 226 -4.50 5.25 -5.14
CA ASN A 226 -3.20 4.73 -4.68
C ASN A 226 -2.83 5.30 -3.33
N ILE A 227 -2.38 4.46 -2.41
CA ILE A 227 -1.75 4.90 -1.16
C ILE A 227 -0.35 4.35 -1.07
N ASN A 228 0.59 5.21 -0.68
CA ASN A 228 2.00 4.88 -0.53
C ASN A 228 2.34 4.88 0.96
N VAL A 229 3.06 3.85 1.41
CA VAL A 229 3.60 3.74 2.76
C VAL A 229 5.11 3.64 2.67
N TYR A 230 5.80 4.65 3.19
CA TYR A 230 7.26 4.73 3.17
C TYR A 230 7.86 4.22 4.48
N LEU A 231 8.91 3.41 4.35
CA LEU A 231 9.72 2.92 5.45
C LEU A 231 10.92 3.86 5.62
N VAL A 232 11.04 4.45 6.81
CA VAL A 232 12.10 5.39 7.15
C VAL A 232 13.07 4.70 8.10
N PRO A 233 14.38 4.62 7.84
CA PRO A 233 15.30 3.93 8.73
C PRO A 233 15.36 4.59 10.12
N VAL A 234 15.50 3.76 11.16
CA VAL A 234 15.94 4.26 12.49
C VAL A 234 17.41 4.70 12.34
N LYS A 235 17.77 5.87 12.86
CA LYS A 235 19.14 6.41 12.80
C LYS A 235 20.17 5.35 13.21
N ASP A 236 21.24 5.25 12.42
CA ASP A 236 22.47 4.47 12.63
C ASP A 236 22.45 2.94 12.43
N THR A 237 21.33 2.33 12.03
CA THR A 237 21.31 0.94 11.53
C THR A 237 20.46 0.82 10.27
N LEU A 238 21.12 0.65 9.12
CA LEU A 238 20.50 0.45 7.79
C LEU A 238 19.58 -0.78 7.70
N ASP A 239 19.47 -1.58 8.76
CA ASP A 239 18.71 -2.84 8.80
C ASP A 239 17.32 -2.73 9.44
N ASP A 240 17.01 -1.62 10.12
CA ASP A 240 15.78 -1.47 10.92
C ASP A 240 14.97 -0.22 10.50
N CYS A 241 13.67 -0.41 10.19
CA CYS A 241 12.79 0.63 9.65
C CYS A 241 11.71 1.09 10.66
N LEU A 242 11.57 2.40 10.80
CA LEU A 242 10.35 3.10 11.23
C LEU A 242 9.39 3.25 10.05
N ILE A 243 8.13 3.55 10.36
CA ILE A 243 7.08 3.76 9.37
C ILE A 243 6.58 5.17 9.60
N ASP A 244 6.77 6.05 8.62
CA ASP A 244 6.17 7.38 8.64
C ASP A 244 4.79 7.28 7.98
N VAL A 245 3.79 7.04 8.81
CA VAL A 245 2.40 7.37 8.48
C VAL A 245 2.17 8.71 9.14
N PHE A 246 1.91 9.76 8.35
CA PHE A 246 1.62 11.14 8.77
C PHE A 246 2.78 12.15 8.90
N GLY A 247 3.72 12.19 7.96
CA GLY A 247 4.44 13.43 7.61
C GLY A 247 5.14 14.13 8.79
N MET A 248 5.71 13.38 9.73
CA MET A 248 6.47 13.94 10.85
C MET A 248 7.74 13.13 11.14
N ARG A 249 8.68 13.09 10.18
CA ARG A 249 10.03 13.67 10.28
C ARG A 249 10.85 13.32 9.03
N PHE A 250 11.21 14.33 8.25
CA PHE A 250 12.00 14.19 7.03
C PHE A 250 13.51 14.06 7.31
N ARG A 251 14.16 13.11 6.64
CA ARG A 251 15.52 13.28 6.13
C ARG A 251 15.53 12.85 4.66
N ILE A 252 15.72 13.81 3.77
CA ILE A 252 15.88 13.58 2.33
C ILE A 252 17.32 13.18 2.10
N GLU A 253 17.56 11.91 1.82
CA GLU A 253 18.79 11.47 1.14
C GLU A 253 18.40 10.96 -0.25
N ARG A 254 19.24 11.28 -1.25
CA ARG A 254 18.94 11.16 -2.69
C ARG A 254 18.30 9.82 -3.04
N ILE A 255 17.12 9.85 -3.67
CA ILE A 255 16.37 8.63 -4.06
C ILE A 255 16.60 8.27 -5.54
N CYS A 256 17.01 9.23 -6.39
CA CYS A 256 17.43 8.98 -7.77
C CYS A 256 18.46 10.03 -8.27
N ASN A 257 19.69 9.64 -8.60
CA ASN A 257 20.56 10.42 -9.49
C ASN A 257 20.13 10.22 -10.95
N LEU A 258 19.47 11.21 -11.55
CA LEU A 258 19.38 11.31 -13.01
C LEU A 258 20.60 12.11 -13.51
N ALA A 259 21.43 11.48 -14.33
CA ALA A 259 22.38 12.21 -15.16
C ALA A 259 21.60 12.89 -16.30
N GLY A 260 21.29 14.18 -16.15
CA GLY A 260 20.67 14.98 -17.22
C GLY A 260 20.14 16.33 -16.74
N PRO A 261 20.19 17.40 -17.56
CA PRO A 261 19.84 18.75 -17.14
C PRO A 261 18.34 18.98 -17.28
N LEU A 262 17.55 18.47 -16.33
CA LEU A 262 16.21 19.00 -16.07
C LEU A 262 16.12 19.36 -14.60
N ALA A 263 16.56 20.58 -14.33
CA ALA A 263 16.58 21.20 -13.03
C ALA A 263 15.15 21.40 -12.51
N SER A 264 14.96 20.95 -11.26
CA SER A 264 14.29 21.68 -10.19
C SER A 264 12.83 22.10 -10.40
N PHE A 265 11.91 21.25 -9.93
CA PHE A 265 10.73 21.73 -9.20
C PHE A 265 10.64 21.01 -7.86
N CYS A 266 11.11 21.70 -6.81
CA CYS A 266 10.80 21.38 -5.42
C CYS A 266 9.47 22.05 -5.07
N GLN A 267 8.40 21.26 -4.93
CA GLN A 267 7.30 21.62 -4.04
C GLN A 267 6.41 20.40 -3.79
N LEU A 268 6.39 19.92 -2.55
CA LEU A 268 5.20 19.31 -1.96
C LEU A 268 5.26 19.49 -0.44
N ILE A 269 4.67 20.61 -0.04
CA ILE A 269 4.17 20.88 1.30
C ILE A 269 2.83 20.13 1.41
N PHE A 270 2.60 19.42 2.51
CA PHE A 270 1.25 19.03 2.91
C PHE A 270 0.90 19.80 4.19
N HIS A 271 -0.17 20.58 4.11
CA HIS A 271 -1.00 20.91 5.27
C HIS A 271 -1.85 19.69 5.62
#